data_AF-A0RYD8-F1
#
_entry.id   AF-A0RYD8-F1
#
_cell.length_a   1.000
_cell.length_b   1.000
_cell.length_c   1.000
_cell.angle_alpha   90.00
_cell.angle_beta   90.00
_cell.angle_gamma   90.00
#
_symmetry.space_group_name_H-M   'P 1'
#
loop_
_entity.id
_entity.type
_entity.pdbx_description
1 polymer ?
#
loop_
_entity_poly.entity_id
_entity_poly.type
_entity_poly.pdbx_seq_one_letter_code
_entity_poly.pdbx_strand_id
1 'polypeptide(L)'
;MPRYRGSVVLTTREEAPAGAHIPLLYEESVEEHPTVLAGLILQKAGAGAGERELVIGIDPGSRTGLSVFYLGREIESSIHSTTEGLVSHIITVLAGLSTRRKIVRIGNGSMPAAKAIGAMLNLRFCSSFELEFVDEYGTSPRSKNNNQAGKRDRLSARYISQRTGRRRVVLPHSMTG
;
A
#
# COMPACT_ATOMS: atom_id res chain seq x y z
N MET A 1 27.15 -16.46 12.54
CA MET A 1 26.17 -17.52 12.17
C MET A 1 26.65 -18.32 10.95
N PRO A 2 27.48 -19.37 11.11
CA PRO A 2 28.21 -19.96 9.99
C PRO A 2 27.39 -20.87 9.05
N ARG A 3 26.11 -21.17 9.34
CA ARG A 3 25.31 -22.15 8.56
C ARG A 3 23.87 -21.72 8.24
N TYR A 4 23.49 -20.49 8.55
CA TYR A 4 22.15 -20.02 8.22
C TYR A 4 22.04 -19.75 6.71
N ARG A 5 21.05 -20.35 6.04
CA ARG A 5 20.80 -20.21 4.59
C ARG A 5 19.58 -19.34 4.26
N GLY A 6 18.88 -18.82 5.25
CA GLY A 6 17.73 -17.95 5.01
C GLY A 6 18.15 -16.52 4.66
N SER A 7 17.17 -15.73 4.22
CA SER A 7 17.39 -14.37 3.75
C SER A 7 17.24 -13.30 4.85
N VAL A 8 16.59 -13.62 5.97
CA VAL A 8 16.30 -12.67 7.06
C VAL A 8 16.28 -13.41 8.41
N VAL A 9 16.91 -12.84 9.44
CA VAL A 9 16.83 -13.37 10.81
C VAL A 9 15.90 -12.48 11.63
N LEU A 10 14.92 -13.09 12.32
CA LEU A 10 14.15 -12.45 13.37
C LEU A 10 14.91 -12.61 14.70
N THR A 11 15.13 -11.52 15.44
CA THR A 11 15.92 -11.52 16.68
C THR A 11 15.50 -10.37 17.59
N THR A 12 15.86 -10.42 18.87
CA THR A 12 15.84 -9.21 19.72
C THR A 12 17.10 -8.36 19.45
N ARG A 13 17.09 -7.11 19.91
CA ARG A 13 18.27 -6.23 19.85
C ARG A 13 19.41 -6.72 20.73
N GLU A 14 19.08 -7.32 21.87
CA GLU A 14 20.05 -7.84 22.84
C GLU A 14 20.80 -9.06 22.30
N GLU A 15 20.12 -9.91 21.54
CA GLU A 15 20.70 -11.11 20.93
C GLU A 15 21.36 -10.86 19.57
N ALA A 16 21.18 -9.65 19.02
CA ALA A 16 21.66 -9.32 17.69
C ALA A 16 23.20 -9.22 17.64
N PRO A 17 23.87 -9.98 16.75
CA PRO A 17 25.32 -9.87 16.63
C PRO A 17 25.71 -8.53 16.01
N ALA A 18 26.67 -7.83 16.64
CA ALA A 18 27.14 -6.50 16.21
C ALA A 18 27.70 -6.42 14.77
N GLY A 19 28.02 -7.57 14.17
CA GLY A 19 28.53 -7.71 12.80
C GLY A 19 27.66 -8.58 11.89
N ALA A 20 26.32 -8.55 12.06
CA ALA A 20 25.43 -9.34 11.23
C ALA A 20 25.53 -8.95 9.74
N HIS A 21 25.97 -9.88 8.89
CA HIS A 21 25.95 -9.72 7.43
C HIS A 21 24.62 -10.12 6.78
N ILE A 22 23.72 -10.76 7.53
CA ILE A 22 22.38 -11.14 7.09
C ILE A 22 21.40 -10.08 7.60
N PRO A 23 20.41 -9.64 6.79
CA PRO A 23 19.38 -8.71 7.22
C PRO A 23 18.67 -9.17 8.51
N LEU A 24 18.60 -8.27 9.48
CA LEU A 24 17.89 -8.49 10.74
C LEU A 24 16.52 -7.81 10.71
N LEU A 25 15.51 -8.55 11.14
CA LEU A 25 14.20 -8.04 11.56
C LEU A 25 14.15 -8.16 13.08
N TYR A 26 13.71 -7.11 13.76
CA TYR A 26 13.64 -7.14 15.22
C TYR A 26 12.23 -7.49 15.70
N GLU A 27 12.11 -8.12 16.86
CA GLU A 27 10.83 -8.53 17.45
C GLU A 27 9.83 -7.38 17.55
N GLU A 28 10.27 -6.16 17.85
CA GLU A 28 9.38 -4.99 17.94
C GLU A 28 8.70 -4.69 16.59
N SER A 29 9.29 -5.13 15.48
CA SER A 29 8.65 -5.01 14.15
C SER A 29 7.41 -5.90 14.02
N VAL A 30 7.25 -6.93 14.86
CA VAL A 30 6.09 -7.83 14.87
C VAL A 30 4.84 -7.13 15.43
N GLU A 31 5.02 -6.07 16.22
CA GLU A 31 3.93 -5.25 16.76
C GLU A 31 3.34 -4.29 15.72
N GLU A 32 4.02 -4.11 14.57
CA GLU A 32 3.54 -3.29 13.46
C GLU A 32 2.27 -3.88 12.83
N HIS A 33 1.52 -3.02 12.14
CA HIS A 33 0.36 -3.47 11.37
C HIS A 33 0.76 -4.59 10.38
N PRO A 34 -0.02 -5.68 10.21
CA PRO A 34 0.37 -6.83 9.39
C PRO A 34 0.86 -6.50 7.97
N THR A 35 0.22 -5.51 7.32
CA THR A 35 0.66 -5.00 6.00
C THR A 35 2.04 -4.35 6.06
N VAL A 36 2.31 -3.54 7.09
CA VAL A 36 3.61 -2.90 7.29
C VAL A 36 4.67 -3.97 7.55
N LEU A 37 4.39 -4.91 8.46
CA LEU A 37 5.27 -6.05 8.74
C LEU A 37 5.59 -6.85 7.46
N ALA A 38 4.59 -7.16 6.63
CA ALA A 38 4.79 -7.85 5.36
C ALA A 38 5.74 -7.08 4.42
N GLY A 39 5.59 -5.76 4.34
CA GLY A 39 6.50 -4.90 3.58
C GLY A 39 7.91 -4.87 4.15
N LEU A 40 8.07 -4.79 5.47
CA LEU A 40 9.38 -4.82 6.15
C LEU A 40 10.10 -6.15 5.91
N ILE A 41 9.40 -7.28 6.03
CA ILE A 41 9.93 -8.62 5.70
C ILE A 41 10.42 -8.64 4.24
N LEU A 42 9.60 -8.12 3.32
CA LEU A 42 9.93 -8.12 1.90
C LEU A 42 11.20 -7.30 1.60
N GLN A 43 11.32 -6.12 2.21
CA GLN A 43 12.50 -5.26 2.11
C GLN A 43 13.75 -5.95 2.66
N LYS A 44 13.64 -6.57 3.84
CA LYS A 44 14.77 -7.27 4.47
C LYS A 44 15.20 -8.49 3.67
N ALA A 45 14.26 -9.20 3.04
CA ALA A 45 14.56 -10.35 2.20
C ALA A 45 15.26 -9.97 0.88
N GLY A 46 15.49 -8.69 0.61
CA GLY A 46 16.14 -8.20 -0.61
C GLY A 46 15.28 -8.34 -1.86
N ALA A 47 13.96 -8.48 -1.70
CA ALA A 47 13.06 -8.55 -2.84
C ALA A 47 12.87 -7.18 -3.50
N GLY A 48 12.64 -7.17 -4.82
CA GLY A 48 12.37 -5.95 -5.59
C GLY A 48 13.61 -5.13 -5.92
N ALA A 49 14.75 -5.78 -6.20
CA ALA A 49 15.97 -5.10 -6.66
C ALA A 49 15.67 -4.20 -7.88
N GLY A 50 15.61 -2.89 -7.64
CA GLY A 50 15.31 -1.86 -8.65
C GLY A 50 13.99 -1.12 -8.43
N GLU A 51 13.00 -1.79 -7.85
CA GLU A 51 11.70 -1.19 -7.52
C GLU A 51 11.80 -0.44 -6.20
N ARG A 52 11.49 0.86 -6.20
CA ARG A 52 11.56 1.73 -5.02
C ARG A 52 10.28 2.51 -4.83
N GLU A 53 9.17 1.82 -5.01
CA GLU A 53 7.83 2.40 -4.96
C GLU A 53 6.92 1.65 -3.98
N LEU A 54 6.06 2.41 -3.33
CA LEU A 54 4.86 1.95 -2.64
C LEU A 54 3.68 2.45 -3.47
N VAL A 55 2.86 1.54 -3.96
CA VAL A 55 1.69 1.85 -4.78
C VAL A 55 0.46 1.30 -4.11
N ILE A 56 -0.52 2.17 -3.86
CA ILE A 56 -1.79 1.81 -3.25
C ILE A 56 -2.89 2.03 -4.29
N GLY A 57 -3.55 0.97 -4.73
CA GLY A 57 -4.71 1.03 -5.62
C GLY A 57 -6.03 1.00 -4.84
N ILE A 58 -6.94 1.89 -5.20
CA ILE A 58 -8.23 2.07 -4.52
C ILE A 58 -9.36 2.03 -5.56
N ASP A 59 -10.30 1.13 -5.38
CA ASP A 59 -11.53 0.99 -6.18
C ASP A 59 -12.73 1.53 -5.39
N PRO A 60 -13.11 2.81 -5.58
CA PRO A 60 -14.10 3.46 -4.73
C PRO A 60 -15.53 2.95 -5.00
N GLY A 61 -16.27 2.68 -3.93
CA GLY A 61 -17.66 2.21 -4.00
C GLY A 61 -18.30 2.09 -2.62
N SER A 62 -19.50 1.50 -2.55
CA SER A 62 -20.17 1.20 -1.27
C SER A 62 -19.36 0.23 -0.40
N ARG A 63 -18.55 -0.61 -1.05
CA ARG A 63 -17.39 -1.26 -0.47
C ARG A 63 -16.20 -0.86 -1.31
N THR A 64 -15.15 -0.40 -0.66
CA THR A 64 -13.96 0.08 -1.35
C THR A 64 -12.91 -1.01 -1.39
N GLY A 65 -12.49 -1.40 -2.59
CA GLY A 65 -11.39 -2.33 -2.79
C GLY A 65 -10.05 -1.63 -2.53
N LEU A 66 -9.12 -2.33 -1.89
CA LEU A 66 -7.76 -1.86 -1.64
C LEU A 66 -6.75 -2.91 -2.09
N SER A 67 -5.70 -2.47 -2.78
CA SER A 67 -4.53 -3.29 -3.09
C SER A 67 -3.26 -2.49 -2.81
N VAL A 68 -2.31 -3.11 -2.09
CA VAL A 68 -1.05 -2.48 -1.69
C VAL A 68 0.10 -3.24 -2.32
N PHE A 69 0.89 -2.54 -3.14
CA PHE A 69 2.10 -3.03 -3.75
C PHE A 69 3.31 -2.34 -3.14
N TYR A 70 4.29 -3.13 -2.73
CA TYR A 70 5.56 -2.64 -2.20
C TYR A 70 6.71 -3.37 -2.87
N LEU A 71 7.70 -2.63 -3.36
CA LEU A 71 8.88 -3.19 -4.06
C LEU A 71 8.47 -4.14 -5.22
N GLY A 72 7.43 -3.75 -5.96
CA GLY A 72 6.90 -4.50 -7.10
C GLY A 72 6.03 -5.72 -6.76
N ARG A 73 5.73 -6.00 -5.48
CA ARG A 73 4.90 -7.14 -5.06
C ARG A 73 3.66 -6.70 -4.29
N GLU A 74 2.54 -7.38 -4.53
CA GLU A 74 1.32 -7.20 -3.75
C GLU A 74 1.53 -7.78 -2.34
N ILE A 75 1.42 -6.91 -1.33
CA ILE A 75 1.53 -7.28 0.09
C ILE A 75 0.18 -7.30 0.79
N GLU A 76 -0.85 -6.69 0.19
CA GLU A 76 -2.22 -6.73 0.69
C GLU A 76 -3.23 -6.60 -0.45
N SER A 77 -4.34 -7.32 -0.31
CA SER A 77 -5.57 -7.12 -1.08
C SER A 77 -6.78 -7.27 -0.15
N SER A 78 -7.48 -6.17 0.14
CA SER A 78 -8.54 -6.11 1.15
C SER A 78 -9.75 -5.30 0.66
N ILE A 79 -10.79 -5.23 1.51
CA ILE A 79 -12.02 -4.49 1.24
C ILE A 79 -12.37 -3.71 2.51
N HIS A 80 -12.72 -2.44 2.36
CA HIS A 80 -13.15 -1.59 3.45
C HIS A 80 -14.59 -1.15 3.25
N SER A 81 -15.38 -1.20 4.33
CA SER A 81 -16.79 -0.77 4.33
C SER A 81 -16.95 0.73 4.60
N THR A 82 -15.92 1.40 5.13
CA THR A 82 -15.97 2.83 5.47
C THR A 82 -14.75 3.58 4.93
N THR A 83 -14.98 4.82 4.49
CA THR A 83 -13.92 5.74 4.03
C THR A 83 -12.92 6.04 5.14
N GLU A 84 -13.39 6.18 6.38
CA GLU A 84 -12.54 6.48 7.53
C GLU A 84 -11.60 5.34 7.89
N GLY A 85 -12.11 4.10 7.97
CA GLY A 85 -11.28 2.94 8.23
C GLY A 85 -10.25 2.71 7.11
N LEU A 86 -10.66 2.92 5.85
CA LEU A 86 -9.76 2.87 4.70
C LEU A 86 -8.61 3.88 4.81
N VAL A 87 -8.93 5.16 5.06
CA VAL A 87 -7.91 6.21 5.11
C VAL A 87 -6.99 6.06 6.31
N SER A 88 -7.51 5.66 7.47
CA SER A 88 -6.68 5.34 8.65
C SER A 88 -5.66 4.25 8.31
N HIS A 89 -6.13 3.17 7.68
CA HIS A 89 -5.27 2.06 7.26
C HIS A 89 -4.21 2.48 6.22
N ILE A 90 -4.61 3.26 5.21
CA ILE A 90 -3.66 3.81 4.22
C ILE A 90 -2.57 4.65 4.90
N ILE A 91 -2.94 5.48 5.89
CA ILE A 91 -1.97 6.30 6.64
C ILE A 91 -0.98 5.41 7.39
N THR A 92 -1.46 4.35 8.06
CA THR A 92 -0.60 3.36 8.72
C THR A 92 0.41 2.75 7.73
N VAL A 93 -0.04 2.34 6.55
CA VAL A 93 0.84 1.78 5.51
C VAL A 93 1.83 2.81 4.97
N LEU A 94 1.37 4.03 4.68
CA LEU A 94 2.22 5.11 4.17
C LEU A 94 3.25 5.57 5.22
N ALA A 95 2.92 5.55 6.51
CA ALA A 95 3.83 5.92 7.58
C ALA A 95 4.85 4.80 7.87
N GLY A 96 4.40 3.54 7.90
CA GLY A 96 5.23 2.40 8.27
C GLY A 96 6.21 1.93 7.18
N LEU A 97 5.93 2.21 5.89
CA LEU A 97 6.79 1.78 4.80
C LEU A 97 7.58 2.95 4.17
N SER A 98 8.90 2.88 4.31
CA SER A 98 9.83 3.88 3.76
C SER A 98 10.29 3.49 2.35
N THR A 99 10.10 4.40 1.40
CA THR A 99 10.45 4.17 0.00
C THR A 99 10.69 5.49 -0.72
N ARG A 100 11.32 5.45 -1.90
CA ARG A 100 11.66 6.66 -2.66
C ARG A 100 10.39 7.37 -3.17
N ARG A 101 9.35 6.61 -3.51
CA ARG A 101 8.14 7.13 -4.13
C ARG A 101 6.90 6.45 -3.56
N LYS A 102 5.93 7.24 -3.10
CA LYS A 102 4.65 6.77 -2.54
C LYS A 102 3.53 7.26 -3.44
N ILE A 103 2.73 6.35 -3.96
CA ILE A 103 1.70 6.65 -4.96
C ILE A 103 0.38 6.06 -4.48
N VAL A 104 -0.65 6.89 -4.42
CA VAL A 104 -2.03 6.48 -4.19
C VAL A 104 -2.80 6.66 -5.50
N ARG A 105 -3.31 5.55 -6.04
CA ARG A 105 -4.11 5.50 -7.27
C ARG A 105 -5.56 5.26 -6.90
N ILE A 106 -6.46 6.15 -7.31
CA ILE A 106 -7.90 6.04 -7.03
C ILE A 106 -8.65 5.95 -8.36
N GLY A 107 -9.48 4.92 -8.50
CA GLY A 107 -10.40 4.79 -9.62
C GLY A 107 -11.40 5.96 -9.68
N ASN A 108 -11.85 6.30 -10.89
CA ASN A 108 -12.76 7.42 -11.15
C ASN A 108 -14.24 7.01 -11.31
N GLY A 109 -14.61 5.75 -11.06
CA GLY A 109 -15.95 5.23 -11.26
C GLY A 109 -16.99 5.86 -10.34
N SER A 110 -16.57 6.29 -9.15
CA SER A 110 -17.34 7.18 -8.28
C SER A 110 -16.50 8.39 -7.89
N MET A 111 -16.53 9.43 -8.74
CA MET A 111 -15.80 10.68 -8.49
C MET A 111 -16.10 11.35 -7.14
N PRO A 112 -17.34 11.34 -6.59
CA PRO A 112 -17.60 11.85 -5.25
C PRO A 112 -16.82 11.10 -4.17
N ALA A 113 -16.84 9.76 -4.20
CA ALA A 113 -16.11 8.93 -3.25
C ALA A 113 -14.59 9.08 -3.42
N ALA A 114 -14.11 9.08 -4.67
CA ALA A 114 -12.70 9.25 -4.99
C ALA A 114 -12.13 10.58 -4.46
N LYS A 115 -12.88 11.69 -4.66
CA LYS A 115 -12.52 13.01 -4.13
C LYS A 115 -12.53 13.04 -2.60
N ALA A 116 -13.51 12.40 -1.96
CA ALA A 116 -13.60 12.34 -0.50
C ALA A 116 -12.38 11.62 0.11
N ILE A 117 -12.00 10.47 -0.46
CA ILE A 117 -10.80 9.72 -0.04
C ILE A 117 -9.55 10.58 -0.23
N GLY A 118 -9.36 11.17 -1.41
CA GLY A 118 -8.20 12.01 -1.71
C GLY A 118 -8.09 13.24 -0.80
N ALA A 119 -9.20 13.91 -0.52
CA ALA A 119 -9.25 15.06 0.39
C ALA A 119 -8.90 14.65 1.82
N MET A 120 -9.46 13.55 2.31
CA MET A 120 -9.23 13.12 3.69
C MET A 120 -7.79 12.62 3.90
N LEU A 121 -7.19 11.97 2.90
CA LEU A 121 -5.76 11.65 2.91
C LEU A 121 -4.90 12.91 2.96
N ASN A 122 -5.19 13.90 2.12
CA ASN A 122 -4.43 15.15 2.09
C ASN A 122 -4.54 15.96 3.40
N LEU A 123 -5.65 15.85 4.10
CA LEU A 123 -5.86 16.51 5.40
C LEU A 123 -5.18 15.76 6.55
N ARG A 124 -5.18 14.43 6.55
CA ARG A 124 -4.74 13.61 7.68
C ARG A 124 -3.28 13.13 7.57
N PHE A 125 -2.70 13.09 6.37
CA PHE A 125 -1.34 12.64 6.15
C PHE A 125 -0.39 13.80 5.87
N CYS A 126 0.52 14.08 6.81
CA CYS A 126 1.40 15.25 6.75
C CYS A 126 2.70 15.05 5.96
N SER A 127 2.84 13.94 5.22
CA SER A 127 4.02 13.66 4.40
C SER A 127 3.68 13.62 2.92
N SER A 128 4.69 13.75 2.06
CA SER A 128 4.48 13.75 0.61
C SER A 128 4.09 12.38 0.05
N PHE A 129 3.14 12.39 -0.87
CA PHE A 129 2.73 11.25 -1.69
C PHE A 129 2.15 11.76 -3.01
N GLU A 130 2.14 10.92 -4.04
CA GLU A 130 1.52 11.24 -5.33
C GLU A 130 0.08 10.70 -5.34
N LEU A 131 -0.86 11.49 -5.83
CA LEU A 131 -2.26 11.07 -5.96
C LEU A 131 -2.66 11.02 -7.45
N GLU A 132 -2.92 9.84 -7.97
CA GLU A 132 -3.35 9.66 -9.36
C GLU A 132 -4.83 9.26 -9.39
N PHE A 133 -5.65 10.01 -10.14
CA PHE A 133 -6.98 9.53 -10.51
C PHE A 133 -6.87 8.72 -11.80
N VAL A 134 -7.33 7.48 -11.77
CA VAL A 134 -7.19 6.51 -12.85
C VAL A 134 -8.55 6.26 -13.49
N ASP A 135 -8.57 6.18 -14.82
CA ASP A 135 -9.78 5.83 -15.55
C ASP A 135 -10.11 4.34 -15.44
N GLU A 136 -11.33 4.06 -14.97
CA GLU A 136 -11.90 2.71 -14.78
C GLU A 136 -12.48 2.12 -16.07
N TYR A 137 -12.43 2.82 -17.21
CA TYR A 137 -12.91 2.25 -18.47
C TYR A 137 -12.19 0.91 -18.76
N GLY A 138 -12.98 -0.17 -18.77
CA GLY A 138 -12.51 -1.55 -18.94
C GLY A 138 -12.07 -2.32 -17.67
N THR A 139 -12.21 -1.79 -16.45
CA THR A 139 -11.85 -2.50 -15.20
C THR A 139 -12.98 -3.34 -14.61
N SER A 140 -14.22 -3.18 -15.07
CA SER A 140 -15.37 -3.99 -14.62
C SER A 140 -15.30 -5.43 -15.14
N PRO A 141 -15.18 -6.46 -14.26
CA PRO A 141 -15.34 -7.85 -14.69
C PRO A 141 -16.80 -8.06 -15.12
N ARG A 142 -17.02 -8.40 -16.40
CA ARG A 142 -18.34 -8.72 -16.99
C ARG A 142 -18.92 -10.06 -16.49
N SER A 143 -18.95 -10.29 -15.17
CA SER A 143 -19.57 -11.47 -14.55
C SER A 143 -20.87 -11.06 -13.85
N LYS A 144 -21.99 -11.64 -14.28
CA LYS A 144 -23.37 -11.36 -13.81
C LYS A 144 -23.68 -11.93 -12.41
N ASN A 145 -22.71 -12.52 -11.69
CA ASN A 145 -22.97 -13.18 -10.40
C ASN A 145 -22.66 -12.29 -9.18
N ASN A 146 -23.70 -11.96 -8.40
CA ASN A 146 -23.62 -11.15 -7.17
C ASN A 146 -22.71 -11.74 -6.08
N ASN A 147 -22.54 -13.07 -6.03
CA ASN A 147 -21.73 -13.76 -5.01
C ASN A 147 -20.21 -13.59 -5.16
N GLN A 148 -19.75 -12.88 -6.21
CA GLN A 148 -18.32 -12.63 -6.44
C GLN A 148 -17.93 -11.17 -6.22
N ALA A 149 -18.85 -10.33 -5.72
CA ALA A 149 -18.64 -8.89 -5.68
C ALA A 149 -17.38 -8.48 -4.88
N GLY A 150 -17.11 -9.09 -3.72
CA GLY A 150 -15.86 -8.77 -3.00
C GLY A 150 -14.56 -9.19 -3.72
N LYS A 151 -14.59 -10.29 -4.50
CA LYS A 151 -13.44 -10.67 -5.35
C LYS A 151 -13.24 -9.66 -6.48
N ARG A 152 -14.33 -9.08 -7.01
CA ARG A 152 -14.26 -8.04 -8.05
C ARG A 152 -13.65 -6.75 -7.52
N ASP A 153 -14.09 -6.30 -6.35
CA ASP A 153 -13.61 -5.06 -5.73
C ASP A 153 -12.07 -5.13 -5.51
N ARG A 154 -11.57 -6.29 -5.05
CA ARG A 154 -10.12 -6.56 -4.91
C ARG A 154 -9.37 -6.58 -6.25
N LEU A 155 -9.92 -7.27 -7.25
CA LEU A 155 -9.30 -7.34 -8.58
C LEU A 155 -9.25 -5.97 -9.26
N SER A 156 -10.31 -5.17 -9.11
CA SER A 156 -10.36 -3.80 -9.65
C SER A 156 -9.29 -2.92 -8.99
N ALA A 157 -9.17 -2.95 -7.66
CA ALA A 157 -8.13 -2.22 -6.94
C ALA A 157 -6.71 -2.61 -7.39
N ARG A 158 -6.47 -3.89 -7.65
CA ARG A 158 -5.21 -4.38 -8.22
C ARG A 158 -4.98 -3.90 -9.66
N TYR A 159 -6.00 -3.82 -10.51
CA TYR A 159 -5.85 -3.22 -11.84
C TYR A 159 -5.55 -1.72 -11.77
N ILE A 160 -6.22 -1.01 -10.86
CA ILE A 160 -6.01 0.42 -10.61
C ILE A 160 -4.58 0.68 -10.16
N SER A 161 -4.02 -0.17 -9.28
CA SER A 161 -2.62 -0.04 -8.83
C SER A 161 -1.60 -0.25 -9.95
N GLN A 162 -1.94 -0.93 -11.05
CA GLN A 162 -1.00 -1.22 -12.15
C GLN A 162 -1.11 -0.26 -13.34
N ARG A 163 -2.17 0.56 -13.41
CA ARG A 163 -2.39 1.52 -14.50
C ARG A 163 -1.66 2.85 -14.28
N THR A 164 -1.34 3.53 -15.38
CA THR A 164 -0.90 4.93 -15.37
C THR A 164 -2.10 5.83 -15.62
N GLY A 165 -2.44 6.69 -14.67
CA GLY A 165 -3.56 7.65 -14.76
C GLY A 165 -3.13 9.09 -15.03
N ARG A 166 -4.09 10.03 -14.97
CA ARG A 166 -3.78 11.47 -15.02
C ARG A 166 -3.11 11.85 -13.70
N ARG A 167 -1.82 12.15 -13.76
CA ARG A 167 -1.00 12.45 -12.59
C ARG A 167 -1.35 13.81 -11.99
N ARG A 168 -1.62 13.85 -10.69
CA ARG A 168 -1.58 15.08 -9.90
C ARG A 168 -0.65 14.85 -8.72
N VAL A 169 0.46 15.57 -8.68
CA VAL A 169 1.28 15.57 -7.46
C VAL A 169 0.47 16.29 -6.39
N VAL A 170 0.14 15.60 -5.30
CA VAL A 170 -0.50 16.20 -4.13
C VAL A 170 0.62 16.49 -3.13
N LEU A 171 1.03 17.75 -3.08
CA LEU A 171 1.95 18.20 -2.05
C LEU A 171 1.15 18.33 -0.74
N PRO A 172 1.71 17.91 0.40
CA PRO A 172 1.04 18.03 1.68
C PRO A 172 0.73 19.51 1.94
N HIS A 173 -0.40 19.79 2.59
CA HIS A 173 -0.82 21.18 2.84
C HIS A 173 0.26 22.00 3.54
N SER A 174 1.05 21.38 4.42
CA SER A 174 2.22 21.96 5.12
C SER A 174 3.34 22.47 4.21
N MET A 175 3.35 22.11 2.92
CA MET A 175 4.33 22.57 1.92
C MET A 175 3.75 23.58 0.92
N THR A 176 2.44 23.85 0.97
CA THR A 176 1.72 24.67 -0.02
C THR A 176 1.12 25.95 0.56
N GLY A 177 1.20 26.17 1.88
CA GLY A 177 0.73 27.38 2.57
C GLY A 177 1.00 27.32 4.07
#